data_AF-A0A0J7KEY1-F1
#
_entry.id   AF-A0A0J7KEY1-F1
#
_cell.length_a   1.000
_cell.length_b   1.000
_cell.length_c   1.000
_cell.angle_alpha   90.00
_cell.angle_beta   90.00
_cell.angle_gamma   90.00
#
_symmetry.space_group_name_H-M   'P 1'
#
loop_
_entity.id
_entity.type
_entity.pdbx_description
1 polymer ?
#
loop_
_entity_poly.entity_id
_entity_poly.type
_entity_poly.pdbx_seq_one_letter_code
_entity_poly.pdbx_strand_id
1 'polypeptide(L)'
;MKNSILELAVIRNDEWGRKVIDRIQHVFDLVAVDAKYHNLCMKKFYSPPSSGKKRGYRPATNVDEAMEAIYFYLEENSEECQFSLDDLMNQIEGGYRPDIRTVKSRLLQKYGDDILIVKTAQKSAVVCFRNTGYKLITDKFYANKSSDEQKERLRIV
;
A
#
# COMPACT_ATOMS: atom_id res chain seq x y z
N MET A 1 9.75 -9.94 -22.54
CA MET A 1 8.97 -9.49 -21.36
C MET A 1 8.79 -7.97 -21.35
N LYS A 2 9.88 -7.17 -21.37
CA LYS A 2 9.84 -5.68 -21.42
C LYS A 2 8.87 -5.12 -22.48
N ASN A 3 9.00 -5.56 -23.73
CA ASN A 3 8.20 -5.01 -24.84
C ASN A 3 6.69 -5.24 -24.64
N SER A 4 6.30 -6.41 -24.14
CA SER A 4 4.89 -6.72 -23.84
C SER A 4 4.32 -5.79 -22.74
N ILE A 5 5.12 -5.44 -21.74
CA ILE A 5 4.69 -4.51 -20.67
C ILE A 5 4.56 -3.09 -21.21
N LEU A 6 5.51 -2.66 -22.05
CA LEU A 6 5.46 -1.33 -22.68
C LEU A 6 4.26 -1.21 -23.62
N GLU A 7 3.99 -2.23 -24.45
CA GLU A 7 2.81 -2.28 -25.32
C GLU A 7 1.52 -2.16 -24.51
N LEU A 8 1.38 -2.92 -23.43
CA LEU A 8 0.21 -2.84 -22.54
C LEU A 8 0.07 -1.45 -21.90
N ALA A 9 1.18 -0.84 -21.48
CA ALA A 9 1.16 0.49 -20.89
C ALA A 9 0.77 1.58 -21.90
N VAL A 10 1.22 1.46 -23.15
CA VAL A 10 0.84 2.33 -24.27
C VAL A 10 -0.64 2.16 -24.62
N ILE A 11 -1.14 0.92 -24.68
CA ILE A 11 -2.56 0.62 -24.92
C ILE A 11 -3.44 1.21 -23.81
N ARG A 12 -2.99 1.12 -22.56
CA ARG A 12 -3.72 1.63 -21.40
C ARG A 12 -3.83 3.17 -21.40
N ASN A 13 -2.79 3.87 -21.82
CA ASN A 13 -2.74 5.33 -22.04
C ASN A 13 -3.29 6.21 -20.90
N ASP A 14 -3.13 5.80 -19.64
CA ASP A 14 -3.51 6.59 -18.46
C ASP A 14 -2.28 7.04 -17.66
N GLU A 15 -2.49 7.77 -16.54
CA GLU A 15 -1.39 8.23 -15.68
C GLU A 15 -0.56 7.06 -15.15
N TRP A 16 -1.21 5.93 -14.85
CA TRP A 16 -0.54 4.73 -14.36
C TRP A 16 0.32 4.09 -15.45
N GLY A 17 -0.18 3.97 -16.68
CA GLY A 17 0.57 3.52 -17.85
C GLY A 17 1.80 4.40 -18.11
N ARG A 18 1.66 5.72 -18.02
CA ARG A 18 2.81 6.66 -18.14
C ARG A 18 3.87 6.41 -17.08
N LYS A 19 3.49 6.27 -15.81
CA LYS A 19 4.43 5.94 -14.72
C LYS A 19 5.20 4.64 -14.96
N VAL A 20 4.54 3.63 -15.54
CA VAL A 20 5.17 2.35 -15.89
C VAL A 20 6.15 2.52 -17.07
N ILE A 21 5.78 3.29 -18.08
CA ILE A 21 6.66 3.60 -19.23
C ILE A 21 7.92 4.32 -18.75
N ASP A 22 7.78 5.41 -17.99
CA ASP A 22 8.91 6.21 -17.51
C ASP A 22 9.92 5.37 -16.71
N ARG A 23 9.42 4.43 -15.90
CA ARG A 23 10.27 3.52 -15.11
C ARG A 23 10.98 2.47 -15.94
N ILE A 24 10.37 1.96 -17.01
CA ILE A 24 10.87 0.79 -17.74
C ILE A 24 11.62 1.18 -19.02
N GLN A 25 11.31 2.33 -19.64
CA GLN A 25 11.82 2.69 -20.97
C GLN A 25 13.35 2.67 -21.03
N HIS A 26 14.01 3.22 -20.00
CA HIS A 26 15.46 3.34 -19.92
C HIS A 26 16.17 2.08 -19.43
N VAL A 27 15.44 1.05 -18.98
CA VAL A 27 16.02 -0.21 -18.50
C VAL A 27 16.20 -1.16 -19.67
N PHE A 28 17.43 -1.46 -20.08
CA PHE A 28 17.71 -2.31 -21.25
C PHE A 28 17.14 -3.74 -21.09
N ASP A 29 17.42 -4.37 -19.95
CA ASP A 29 16.93 -5.71 -19.63
C ASP A 29 16.37 -5.74 -18.21
N LEU A 30 15.08 -6.07 -18.11
CA LEU A 30 14.36 -6.18 -16.85
C LEU A 30 14.85 -7.38 -16.02
N VAL A 31 15.28 -8.46 -16.67
CA VAL A 31 15.79 -9.66 -16.00
C VAL A 31 17.17 -9.34 -15.41
N ALA A 32 18.02 -8.63 -16.14
CA ALA A 32 19.36 -8.26 -15.69
C ALA A 32 19.36 -7.32 -14.47
N VAL A 33 18.30 -6.54 -14.27
CA VAL A 33 18.16 -5.66 -13.09
C VAL A 33 17.29 -6.28 -11.99
N ASP A 34 16.98 -7.58 -12.09
CA ASP A 34 16.11 -8.31 -11.15
C ASP A 34 14.78 -7.57 -10.90
N ALA A 35 14.18 -7.02 -11.96
CA ALA A 35 12.94 -6.26 -11.84
C ALA A 35 11.82 -7.16 -11.30
N LYS A 36 11.29 -6.80 -10.14
CA LYS A 36 10.15 -7.48 -9.51
C LYS A 36 8.94 -6.56 -9.48
N TYR A 37 7.76 -7.16 -9.68
CA TYR A 37 6.50 -6.47 -9.45
C TYR A 37 6.10 -6.57 -7.99
N HIS A 38 5.60 -5.47 -7.43
CA HIS A 38 4.70 -5.57 -6.30
C HIS A 38 3.38 -6.20 -6.80
N ASN A 39 2.86 -7.20 -6.08
CA ASN A 39 1.63 -7.90 -6.46
C ASN A 39 0.45 -6.94 -6.67
N LEU A 40 0.34 -5.90 -5.84
CA LEU A 40 -0.70 -4.87 -5.95
C LEU A 40 -0.51 -4.01 -7.21
N CYS A 41 0.71 -3.57 -7.51
CA CYS A 41 1.02 -2.82 -8.72
C CYS A 41 0.71 -3.61 -9.98
N MET A 42 1.02 -4.92 -9.98
CA MET A 42 0.66 -5.83 -11.08
C MET A 42 -0.86 -5.90 -11.24
N LYS A 43 -1.60 -6.19 -10.15
CA LYS A 43 -3.07 -6.24 -10.19
C LYS A 43 -3.67 -4.93 -10.72
N LYS A 44 -3.18 -3.78 -10.24
CA LYS A 44 -3.63 -2.45 -10.68
C LYS A 44 -3.33 -2.19 -12.16
N PHE A 45 -2.16 -2.62 -12.64
CA PHE A 45 -1.75 -2.44 -14.04
C PHE A 45 -2.62 -3.24 -15.01
N TYR A 46 -2.93 -4.49 -14.68
CA TYR A 46 -3.74 -5.38 -15.53
C TYR A 46 -5.26 -5.20 -15.33
N SER A 47 -5.69 -4.53 -14.27
CA SER A 47 -7.10 -4.20 -14.08
C SER A 47 -7.53 -3.11 -15.07
N PRO A 48 -8.74 -3.16 -15.65
CA PRO A 48 -9.19 -2.12 -16.57
C PRO A 48 -9.10 -0.73 -15.90
N PRO A 49 -8.65 0.32 -16.63
CA PRO A 49 -8.69 1.68 -16.10
C PRO A 49 -10.12 1.95 -15.64
N SER A 50 -10.26 2.48 -14.42
CA SER A 50 -11.58 2.71 -13.83
C SER A 50 -12.36 3.64 -14.76
N SER A 51 -13.34 3.09 -15.49
CA SER A 51 -14.16 3.81 -16.48
C SER A 51 -15.21 4.70 -15.83
N GLY A 52 -15.26 4.71 -14.49
CA GLY A 52 -16.12 5.61 -13.76
C GLY A 52 -15.44 6.95 -13.56
N LYS A 53 -16.17 8.04 -13.83
CA LYS A 53 -16.20 9.15 -12.86
C LYS A 53 -16.13 8.51 -11.48
N LYS A 54 -15.21 8.93 -10.59
CA LYS A 54 -15.23 8.54 -9.15
C LYS A 54 -16.70 8.46 -8.79
N ARG A 55 -17.22 7.24 -8.58
CA ARG A 55 -18.65 6.97 -8.40
C ARG A 55 -19.07 8.02 -7.39
N GLY A 56 -19.83 9.05 -7.81
CA GLY A 56 -19.84 10.34 -7.09
C GLY A 56 -19.93 10.04 -5.62
N TYR A 57 -18.82 10.23 -4.89
CA TYR A 57 -18.67 9.58 -3.59
C TYR A 57 -19.68 10.30 -2.72
N ARG A 58 -20.81 9.65 -2.48
CA ARG A 58 -21.83 10.23 -1.62
C ARG A 58 -21.19 10.32 -0.24
N PRO A 59 -21.36 11.45 0.46
CA PRO A 59 -20.96 11.56 1.86
C PRO A 59 -21.32 10.29 2.63
N ALA A 60 -20.40 9.82 3.46
CA ALA A 60 -20.73 8.72 4.37
C ALA A 60 -21.97 9.13 5.18
N THR A 61 -22.93 8.22 5.29
CA THR A 61 -24.17 8.44 6.04
C THR A 61 -24.18 7.71 7.37
N ASN A 62 -23.27 6.75 7.55
CA ASN A 62 -23.19 5.89 8.71
C ASN A 62 -21.74 5.46 9.00
N VAL A 63 -21.54 4.80 10.14
CA VAL A 63 -20.23 4.33 10.61
C VAL A 63 -19.59 3.36 9.63
N ASP A 64 -20.36 2.44 9.05
CA ASP A 64 -19.81 1.41 8.16
C ASP A 64 -19.23 2.04 6.88
N GLU A 65 -19.97 2.95 6.24
CA GLU A 65 -19.50 3.69 5.07
C GLU A 65 -18.25 4.53 5.37
N ALA A 66 -18.20 5.14 6.56
CA ALA A 66 -17.04 5.90 7.01
C ALA A 66 -15.81 5.01 7.23
N MET A 67 -16.00 3.82 7.81
CA MET A 67 -14.91 2.87 8.02
C MET A 67 -14.40 2.28 6.72
N GLU A 68 -15.26 2.02 5.73
CA GLU A 68 -14.83 1.56 4.40
C GLU A 68 -13.90 2.56 3.71
N ALA A 69 -14.14 3.87 3.85
CA ALA A 69 -13.23 4.89 3.33
C ALA A 69 -11.85 4.81 3.98
N ILE A 70 -11.82 4.66 5.31
CA ILE A 70 -10.58 4.51 6.08
C ILE A 70 -9.83 3.25 5.64
N TYR A 71 -10.52 2.12 5.51
CA TYR A 71 -9.91 0.86 5.10
C TYR A 71 -9.35 0.92 3.68
N PHE A 72 -10.10 1.48 2.74
CA PHE A 72 -9.65 1.67 1.37
C PHE A 72 -8.38 2.52 1.32
N TYR A 73 -8.33 3.60 2.09
CA TYR A 73 -7.14 4.45 2.18
C TYR A 73 -5.93 3.70 2.77
N LEU A 74 -6.12 2.94 3.85
CA LEU A 74 -5.05 2.12 4.45
C LEU A 74 -4.51 1.06 3.49
N GLU A 75 -5.38 0.45 2.69
CA GLU A 75 -5.01 -0.58 1.71
C GLU A 75 -4.26 0.00 0.50
N GLU A 76 -4.69 1.15 -0.03
CA GLU A 76 -3.97 1.85 -1.12
C GLU A 76 -2.60 2.39 -0.68
N ASN A 77 -2.43 2.74 0.60
CA ASN A 77 -1.17 3.26 1.16
C ASN A 77 -0.42 2.22 2.02
N SER A 78 -0.54 0.93 1.69
CA SER A 78 0.06 -0.16 2.47
C SER A 78 1.59 -0.15 2.60
N GLU A 79 2.30 0.70 1.84
CA GLU A 79 3.74 0.96 2.01
C GLU A 79 4.01 1.85 3.25
N GLU A 80 3.04 2.67 3.64
CA GLU A 80 3.10 3.46 4.87
C GLU A 80 2.73 2.60 6.08
N CYS A 81 3.52 2.73 7.13
CA CYS A 81 3.40 1.88 8.33
C CYS A 81 2.71 2.59 9.50
N GLN A 82 2.48 3.89 9.38
CA GLN A 82 2.00 4.75 10.45
C GLN A 82 1.04 5.80 9.89
N PHE A 83 -0.11 5.97 10.54
CA PHE A 83 -1.13 6.92 10.14
C PHE A 83 -1.64 7.65 11.38
N SER A 84 -1.78 8.97 11.32
CA SER A 84 -2.48 9.66 12.40
C SER A 84 -3.99 9.40 12.29
N LEU A 85 -4.68 9.31 13.43
CA LEU A 85 -6.14 9.17 13.40
C LEU A 85 -6.82 10.36 12.73
N ASP A 86 -6.25 11.55 12.80
CA ASP A 86 -6.79 12.71 12.11
C ASP A 86 -6.70 12.55 10.60
N ASP A 87 -5.57 12.03 10.08
CA ASP A 87 -5.41 11.74 8.65
C ASP A 87 -6.44 10.71 8.18
N LEU A 88 -6.71 9.68 8.97
CA LEU A 88 -7.74 8.69 8.68
C LEU A 88 -9.14 9.30 8.69
N MET A 89 -9.45 10.16 9.68
CA MET A 89 -10.73 10.86 9.77
C MET A 89 -10.94 11.83 8.60
N ASN A 90 -9.87 12.43 8.09
CA ASN A 90 -9.90 13.32 6.93
C ASN A 90 -10.21 12.60 5.61
N GLN A 91 -10.07 11.27 5.56
CA GLN A 91 -10.49 10.48 4.39
C GLN A 91 -12.01 10.31 4.29
N ILE A 92 -12.74 10.60 5.36
CA ILE A 92 -14.20 10.54 5.36
C ILE A 92 -14.72 11.82 4.70
N GLU A 93 -15.19 11.70 3.46
CA GLU A 93 -15.79 12.83 2.75
C GLU A 93 -17.20 13.15 3.30
N GLY A 94 -17.56 14.43 3.29
CA GLY A 94 -18.86 14.94 3.75
C GLY A 94 -18.91 15.37 5.22
N GLY A 95 -20.12 15.60 5.74
CA GLY A 95 -20.33 16.14 7.09
C GLY A 95 -20.41 15.08 8.21
N TYR A 96 -20.54 13.80 7.86
CA TYR A 96 -20.61 12.74 8.87
C TYR A 96 -19.24 12.46 9.48
N ARG A 97 -19.17 12.45 10.81
CA ARG A 97 -17.93 12.18 11.56
C ARG A 97 -18.23 11.19 12.69
N PRO A 98 -17.80 9.92 12.56
CA PRO A 98 -17.92 8.96 13.65
C PRO A 98 -17.05 9.37 14.83
N ASP A 99 -17.41 8.93 16.04
CA ASP A 99 -16.54 9.11 17.21
C ASP A 99 -15.21 8.37 16.99
N ILE A 100 -14.10 9.03 17.35
CA ILE A 100 -12.75 8.46 17.37
C ILE A 100 -12.72 7.14 18.13
N ARG A 101 -13.51 6.99 19.21
CA ARG A 101 -13.61 5.72 19.95
C ARG A 101 -14.14 4.59 19.07
N THR A 102 -15.15 4.87 18.25
CA THR A 102 -15.73 3.92 17.30
C THR A 102 -14.71 3.53 16.24
N VAL A 103 -13.99 4.50 15.67
CA VAL A 103 -12.95 4.24 14.68
C VAL A 103 -11.84 3.35 15.24
N LYS A 104 -11.34 3.66 16.45
CA LYS A 104 -10.35 2.81 17.13
C LYS A 104 -10.86 1.40 17.35
N SER A 105 -12.10 1.25 17.84
CA SER A 105 -12.71 -0.06 18.07
C SER A 105 -12.83 -0.86 16.78
N ARG A 106 -13.23 -0.24 15.68
CA ARG A 106 -13.37 -0.90 14.37
C ARG A 106 -12.02 -1.27 13.76
N LEU A 107 -11.01 -0.40 13.87
CA LEU A 107 -9.64 -0.72 13.46
C LEU A 107 -9.09 -1.92 14.24
N LEU A 108 -9.25 -1.94 15.56
CA LEU A 108 -8.84 -3.08 16.39
C LEU A 108 -9.66 -4.33 16.07
N GLN A 109 -10.93 -4.21 15.73
CA GLN A 109 -11.76 -5.35 15.33
C GLN A 109 -11.31 -5.95 13.98
N LYS A 110 -10.95 -5.12 12.99
CA LYS A 110 -10.54 -5.58 11.66
C LYS A 110 -9.11 -6.13 11.64
N TYR A 111 -8.18 -5.44 12.28
CA TYR A 111 -6.75 -5.75 12.19
C TYR A 111 -6.17 -6.40 13.45
N GLY A 112 -6.88 -6.37 14.58
CA GLY A 112 -6.46 -7.05 15.82
C GLY A 112 -5.05 -6.67 16.25
N ASP A 113 -4.22 -7.70 16.41
CA ASP A 113 -2.83 -7.58 16.83
C ASP A 113 -1.86 -7.10 15.74
N ASP A 114 -2.31 -6.98 14.49
CA ASP A 114 -1.47 -6.46 13.40
C ASP A 114 -1.25 -4.95 13.51
N ILE A 115 -2.03 -4.26 14.34
CA ILE A 115 -1.90 -2.82 14.59
C ILE A 115 -1.62 -2.49 16.05
N LEU A 116 -1.04 -1.32 16.26
CA LEU A 116 -0.81 -0.70 17.55
C LEU A 116 -1.34 0.73 17.49
N ILE A 117 -2.23 1.11 18.40
CA ILE A 117 -2.73 2.49 18.50
C ILE A 117 -2.05 3.17 19.69
N VAL A 118 -1.19 4.14 19.41
CA VAL A 118 -0.39 4.85 20.43
C VAL A 118 -0.92 6.27 20.58
N LYS A 119 -1.06 6.74 21.81
CA LYS A 119 -1.41 8.12 22.11
C LYS A 119 -0.22 8.84 22.76
N THR A 120 0.20 9.96 22.19
CA THR A 120 1.15 10.89 22.81
C THR A 120 0.40 12.06 23.43
N ALA A 121 0.94 12.65 24.50
CA ALA A 121 0.22 13.62 25.35
C ALA A 121 -0.27 14.89 24.61
N GLN A 122 0.34 15.24 23.48
CA GLN A 122 0.12 16.50 22.76
C GLN A 122 -0.24 16.32 21.28
N LYS A 123 -0.40 15.08 20.81
CA LYS A 123 -0.65 14.78 19.39
C LYS A 123 -1.84 13.83 19.23
N SER A 124 -2.42 13.82 18.04
CA SER A 124 -3.42 12.83 17.67
C SER A 124 -2.85 11.43 17.79
N ALA A 125 -3.70 10.46 18.13
CA ALA A 125 -3.24 9.09 18.29
C ALA A 125 -2.80 8.54 16.92
N VAL A 126 -1.75 7.75 16.92
CA VAL A 126 -1.15 7.17 15.71
C VAL A 126 -1.47 5.69 15.68
N VAL A 127 -1.89 5.20 14.52
CA VAL A 127 -2.10 3.78 14.20
C VAL A 127 -0.85 3.30 13.47
N CYS A 128 -0.15 2.32 14.05
CA CYS A 128 1.04 1.72 13.48
C CYS A 128 0.81 0.24 13.16
N PHE A 129 1.20 -0.22 11.97
CA PHE A 129 1.22 -1.65 11.66
C PHE A 129 2.47 -2.31 12.23
N ARG A 130 2.31 -3.42 12.94
CA ARG A 130 3.42 -4.11 13.64
C ARG A 130 4.34 -4.89 12.67
N ASN A 131 3.77 -5.47 11.63
CA ASN A 131 4.44 -6.48 10.79
C ASN A 131 5.09 -5.95 9.50
N THR A 132 5.04 -4.65 9.22
CA THR A 132 5.65 -4.08 8.01
C THR A 132 7.17 -3.97 8.11
N GLY A 133 7.70 -3.57 9.27
CA GLY A 133 9.15 -3.46 9.49
C GLY A 133 9.88 -4.80 9.46
N TYR A 134 9.34 -5.83 10.13
CA TYR A 134 9.91 -7.17 10.10
C TYR A 134 9.87 -7.75 8.68
N LYS A 135 8.73 -7.72 7.99
CA LYS A 135 8.64 -8.17 6.59
C LYS A 135 9.62 -7.43 5.67
N LEU A 136 9.78 -6.11 5.79
CA LEU A 136 10.76 -5.35 5.01
C LEU A 136 12.22 -5.75 5.29
N ILE A 137 12.59 -5.99 6.55
CA ILE A 137 13.95 -6.39 6.94
C ILE A 137 14.20 -7.85 6.53
N THR A 138 13.27 -8.74 6.84
CA THR A 138 13.30 -10.17 6.51
C THR A 138 13.34 -10.37 5.00
N ASP A 139 12.46 -9.70 4.24
CA ASP A 139 12.44 -9.82 2.77
C ASP A 139 13.74 -9.27 2.17
N LYS A 140 14.28 -8.14 2.63
CA LYS A 140 15.59 -7.64 2.16
C LYS A 140 16.75 -8.57 2.53
N PHE A 141 16.70 -9.19 3.70
CA PHE A 141 17.74 -10.09 4.18
C PHE A 141 17.75 -11.39 3.36
N TYR A 142 16.59 -12.04 3.23
CA TYR A 142 16.43 -13.33 2.55
C TYR A 142 16.36 -13.22 1.01
N ALA A 143 15.95 -12.08 0.44
CA ALA A 143 16.00 -11.89 -1.01
C ALA A 143 17.43 -11.86 -1.57
N ASN A 144 18.41 -11.57 -0.71
CA ASN A 144 19.83 -11.53 -1.06
C ASN A 144 20.57 -12.84 -0.70
N LYS A 145 19.85 -13.90 -0.32
CA LYS A 145 20.47 -15.16 0.12
C LYS A 145 21.30 -15.77 -1.02
N SER A 146 22.60 -15.93 -0.80
CA SER A 146 23.48 -16.55 -1.79
C SER A 146 23.17 -18.04 -1.93
N SER A 147 23.22 -18.57 -3.16
CA SER A 147 23.11 -20.01 -3.44
C SER A 147 24.32 -20.81 -2.94
N ASP A 148 25.41 -20.11 -2.62
CA ASP A 148 26.70 -20.66 -2.24
C ASP A 148 26.83 -20.71 -0.70
N GLU A 149 26.79 -21.92 -0.13
CA GLU A 149 26.79 -22.13 1.33
C GLU A 149 28.01 -21.53 2.04
N GLN A 150 29.17 -21.46 1.37
CA GLN A 150 30.38 -20.90 1.98
C GLN A 150 30.31 -19.37 2.08
N LYS A 151 29.71 -18.70 1.10
CA LYS A 151 29.50 -17.25 1.12
C LYS A 151 28.41 -16.85 2.10
N GLU A 152 27.36 -17.66 2.21
CA GLU A 152 26.27 -17.36 3.14
C GLU A 152 26.69 -17.58 4.60
N ARG A 153 27.58 -18.55 4.88
CA ARG A 153 28.22 -18.72 6.19
C ARG A 153 29.04 -17.51 6.63
N LEU A 154 29.71 -16.81 5.71
CA LEU A 154 30.48 -15.59 6.00
C LEU A 154 29.59 -14.35 6.23
N ARG A 155 28.33 -14.41 5.80
CA ARG A 155 27.37 -13.32 5.90
C ARG A 155 26.55 -13.34 7.20
N ILE A 156 26.39 -14.51 7.80
CA ILE A 156 25.63 -14.72 9.06
C ILE A 156 26.58 -14.66 10.27
N VAL A 157 27.53 -13.72 10.27
CA VAL A 157 28.48 -13.51 11.38
C VAL A 157 28.01 -12.35 12.26
#